data_AF-A0A0J5GMS9-F1
#
_entry.id   AF-A0A0J5GMS9-F1
#
_cell.length_a   1.000
_cell.length_b   1.000
_cell.length_c   1.000
_cell.angle_alpha   90.00
_cell.angle_beta   90.00
_cell.angle_gamma   90.00
#
_symmetry.space_group_name_H-M   'P 1'
#
loop_
_entity.id
_entity.type
_entity.pdbx_description
1 polymer ?
#
loop_
_entity_poly.entity_id
_entity_poly.type
_entity_poly.pdbx_seq_one_letter_code
_entity_poly.pdbx_strand_id
1 'polypeptide(L)'
;MDIITADLCDEYRDEVKIAEPIFSIYGEKKSFYGPISTVKVYEDNVLVKKALQTIPEGSVLVVDGGGSTRCALLGDNLAEIAVKRKLGGIIVYGCIRDSAEINQMNIGVRAIATHPLKSIKQGNGYENIAV
;
A
#
# COMPACT_ATOMS: atom_id res chain seq x y z
N MET A 1 -3.57 -19.48 -3.22
CA MET A 1 -2.60 -19.99 -2.23
C MET A 1 -2.46 -18.88 -1.21
N ASP A 2 -2.89 -19.12 0.01
CA ASP A 2 -2.77 -18.14 1.07
C ASP A 2 -1.35 -18.23 1.64
N ILE A 3 -0.61 -17.13 1.61
CA ILE A 3 0.65 -17.03 2.35
C ILE A 3 0.31 -16.77 3.82
N ILE A 4 0.93 -17.57 4.69
CA ILE A 4 0.87 -17.43 6.14
C ILE A 4 2.23 -16.92 6.58
N THR A 5 2.27 -15.69 7.12
CA THR A 5 3.54 -15.06 7.49
C THR A 5 4.23 -15.75 8.65
N ALA A 6 3.49 -16.46 9.52
CA ALA A 6 4.05 -17.26 10.60
C ALA A 6 4.89 -18.42 10.04
N ASP A 7 4.35 -19.20 9.10
CA ASP A 7 5.07 -20.29 8.44
C ASP A 7 6.35 -19.80 7.76
N LEU A 8 6.31 -18.63 7.09
CA LEU A 8 7.50 -18.01 6.51
C LEU A 8 8.55 -17.63 7.58
N CYS A 9 8.12 -17.17 8.76
CA CYS A 9 9.05 -16.86 9.85
C CYS A 9 9.65 -18.11 10.49
N ASP A 10 8.91 -19.21 10.53
CA ASP A 10 9.39 -20.48 11.04
C ASP A 10 10.40 -21.14 10.08
N GLU A 11 10.15 -21.06 8.77
CA GLU A 11 11.00 -21.67 7.73
C GLU A 11 12.22 -20.81 7.37
N TYR A 12 12.06 -19.48 7.27
CA TYR A 12 13.08 -18.56 6.74
C TYR A 12 13.51 -17.50 7.77
N ARG A 13 13.61 -17.89 9.05
CA ARG A 13 13.81 -16.99 10.20
C ARG A 13 14.89 -15.91 10.00
N ASP A 14 16.03 -16.27 9.43
CA ASP A 14 17.17 -15.36 9.25
C ASP A 14 17.12 -14.52 7.96
N GLU A 15 16.17 -14.82 7.07
CA GLU A 15 15.99 -14.15 5.78
C GLU A 15 14.81 -13.18 5.77
N VAL A 16 13.83 -13.38 6.65
CA VAL A 16 12.65 -12.52 6.76
C VAL A 16 12.94 -11.25 7.57
N LYS A 17 12.29 -10.16 7.17
CA LYS A 17 12.21 -8.92 7.94
C LYS A 17 10.78 -8.69 8.37
N ILE A 18 10.57 -8.42 9.65
CA ILE A 18 9.24 -8.27 10.23
C ILE A 18 8.94 -6.77 10.37
N ALA A 19 7.87 -6.32 9.72
CA ALA A 19 7.38 -4.95 9.86
C ALA A 19 6.74 -4.75 11.24
N GLU A 20 6.74 -3.50 11.73
CA GLU A 20 6.02 -3.15 12.94
C GLU A 20 4.50 -3.43 12.81
N PRO A 21 3.83 -3.89 13.88
CA PRO A 21 2.43 -4.29 13.84
C PRO A 21 1.47 -3.08 13.92
N ILE A 22 1.71 -2.06 13.09
CA ILE A 22 0.98 -0.77 13.12
C ILE A 22 -0.10 -0.66 12.04
N PHE A 23 -0.20 -1.64 11.14
CA PHE A 23 -1.08 -1.55 9.97
C PHE A 23 -2.46 -2.15 10.23
N SER A 24 -3.49 -1.36 9.94
CA SER A 24 -4.87 -1.81 9.81
C SER A 24 -5.10 -2.52 8.47
N ILE A 25 -6.07 -3.44 8.46
CA ILE A 25 -6.41 -4.27 7.29
C ILE A 25 -7.57 -3.63 6.52
N TYR A 26 -7.34 -3.35 5.25
CA TYR A 26 -8.36 -2.90 4.30
C TYR A 26 -8.35 -3.76 3.04
N GLY A 27 -9.46 -3.76 2.31
CA GLY A 27 -9.63 -4.60 1.12
C GLY A 27 -10.18 -5.99 1.41
N GLU A 28 -10.70 -6.63 0.36
CA GLU A 28 -11.23 -7.99 0.43
C GLU A 28 -10.11 -9.02 0.70
N LYS A 29 -8.94 -8.84 0.07
CA LYS A 29 -7.81 -9.76 0.24
C LYS A 29 -7.12 -9.55 1.60
N LYS A 30 -7.26 -10.55 2.47
CA LYS A 30 -6.62 -10.56 3.79
C LYS A 30 -5.16 -11.03 3.76
N SER A 31 -4.72 -11.73 2.73
CA SER A 31 -3.32 -12.05 2.48
C SER A 31 -2.93 -11.65 1.06
N PHE A 32 -1.71 -11.16 0.88
CA PHE A 32 -1.15 -10.80 -0.42
C PHE A 32 0.38 -10.76 -0.37
N TYR A 33 1.01 -10.88 -1.54
CA TYR A 33 2.46 -10.88 -1.70
C TYR A 33 2.82 -10.42 -3.11
N GLY A 34 4.10 -10.11 -3.32
CA GLY A 34 4.63 -9.78 -4.64
C GLY A 34 5.94 -9.00 -4.56
N PRO A 35 6.60 -8.77 -5.71
CA PRO A 35 7.79 -7.92 -5.79
C PRO A 35 7.48 -6.50 -5.29
N ILE A 36 8.38 -5.93 -4.50
CA ILE A 36 8.21 -4.59 -3.92
C ILE A 36 8.53 -3.52 -4.96
N SER A 37 7.67 -2.51 -5.04
CA SER A 37 7.99 -1.19 -5.61
C SER A 37 7.72 -0.13 -4.56
N THR A 38 8.57 0.89 -4.46
CA THR A 38 8.48 1.87 -3.36
C THR A 38 8.24 3.28 -3.88
N VAL A 39 7.49 4.05 -3.11
CA VAL A 39 7.31 5.49 -3.30
C VAL A 39 7.41 6.17 -1.95
N LYS A 40 8.32 7.14 -1.81
CA LYS A 40 8.42 8.00 -0.63
C LYS A 40 7.87 9.38 -0.95
N VAL A 41 6.84 9.78 -0.23
CA VAL A 41 6.11 11.03 -0.42
C VAL A 41 5.78 11.64 0.95
N TYR A 42 5.37 12.90 0.96
CA TYR A 42 4.82 13.52 2.15
C TYR A 42 3.56 14.28 1.77
N GLU A 43 2.42 13.72 2.16
CA GLU A 43 1.09 14.32 1.95
C GLU A 43 0.74 14.64 0.49
N ASP A 44 1.40 13.97 -0.45
CA ASP A 44 1.23 14.06 -1.90
C ASP A 44 1.07 12.65 -2.48
N ASN A 45 0.15 12.47 -3.43
CA ASN A 45 -0.09 11.15 -4.04
C ASN A 45 0.07 11.09 -5.56
N VAL A 46 0.69 12.09 -6.19
CA VAL A 46 0.93 12.10 -7.63
C VAL A 46 1.85 10.93 -8.02
N LEU A 47 2.95 10.73 -7.28
CA LEU A 47 3.87 9.61 -7.52
C LEU A 47 3.24 8.26 -7.14
N VAL A 48 2.37 8.22 -6.12
CA VAL A 48 1.59 7.01 -5.78
C VAL A 48 0.71 6.61 -6.96
N LYS A 49 -0.05 7.55 -7.53
CA LYS A 49 -0.88 7.31 -8.71
C LYS A 49 -0.05 6.84 -9.90
N LYS A 50 1.08 7.51 -10.16
CA LYS A 50 2.00 7.13 -11.25
C LYS A 50 2.48 5.70 -11.09
N ALA A 51 2.99 5.33 -9.91
CA ALA A 51 3.46 3.98 -9.64
C ALA A 51 2.35 2.93 -9.83
N LEU A 52 1.15 3.19 -9.30
CA LEU A 52 0.00 2.30 -9.51
C LEU A 52 -0.33 2.07 -10.99
N GLN A 53 -0.01 3.00 -11.89
CA GLN A 53 -0.24 2.89 -13.33
C GLN A 53 0.91 2.22 -14.10
N THR A 54 2.13 2.16 -13.53
CA THR A 54 3.34 1.76 -14.27
C THR A 54 4.01 0.49 -13.76
N ILE A 55 3.95 0.18 -12.46
CA ILE A 55 4.67 -0.98 -11.90
C ILE A 55 4.12 -2.31 -12.46
N PRO A 56 4.93 -3.39 -12.55
CA PRO A 56 4.48 -4.65 -13.13
C PRO A 56 3.25 -5.26 -12.42
N GLU A 57 2.46 -6.04 -13.16
CA GLU A 57 1.39 -6.89 -12.60
C GLU A 57 1.93 -7.78 -11.46
N GLY A 58 1.12 -8.00 -10.43
CA GLY A 58 1.51 -8.78 -9.24
C GLY A 58 2.43 -8.06 -8.25
N SER A 59 2.91 -6.85 -8.55
CA SER A 59 3.76 -6.09 -7.62
C SER A 59 2.98 -5.59 -6.39
N VAL A 60 3.67 -5.44 -5.27
CA VAL A 60 3.18 -4.76 -4.07
C VAL A 60 3.77 -3.36 -4.00
N LEU A 61 2.91 -2.34 -4.00
CA LEU A 61 3.35 -0.96 -3.83
C LEU A 61 3.48 -0.63 -2.33
N VAL A 62 4.66 -0.22 -1.91
CA VAL A 62 4.92 0.28 -0.55
C VAL A 62 5.07 1.81 -0.63
N VAL A 63 4.14 2.51 0.02
CA VAL A 63 4.11 3.97 0.10
C VAL A 63 4.59 4.40 1.48
N ASP A 64 5.76 5.02 1.53
CA ASP A 64 6.21 5.75 2.70
C ASP A 64 5.65 7.18 2.65
N GLY A 65 4.62 7.43 3.46
CA GLY A 65 3.98 8.73 3.64
C GLY A 65 4.51 9.53 4.84
N GLY A 66 5.61 9.09 5.45
CA GLY A 66 6.12 9.63 6.71
C GLY A 66 5.20 9.37 7.91
N GLY A 67 4.23 8.46 7.79
CA GLY A 67 3.29 8.15 8.87
C GLY A 67 2.27 9.25 9.13
N SER A 68 2.13 10.23 8.23
CA SER A 68 1.19 11.34 8.43
C SER A 68 -0.26 10.85 8.49
N THR A 69 -0.97 11.33 9.50
CA THR A 69 -2.42 11.14 9.65
C THR A 69 -3.24 12.35 9.21
N ARG A 70 -2.59 13.36 8.59
CA ARG A 70 -3.23 14.65 8.22
C ARG A 70 -3.89 14.67 6.85
N CYS A 71 -3.64 13.67 5.99
CA CYS A 71 -4.36 13.46 4.73
C CYS A 71 -4.29 11.99 4.30
N ALA A 72 -5.19 11.56 3.42
CA ALA A 72 -5.14 10.27 2.77
C ALA A 72 -4.28 10.28 1.50
N LEU A 73 -3.41 9.28 1.36
CA LEU A 73 -2.56 9.04 0.19
C LEU A 73 -3.22 8.09 -0.82
N LEU A 74 -4.15 7.25 -0.37
CA LEU A 74 -4.92 6.31 -1.18
C LEU A 74 -6.42 6.52 -0.95
N GLY A 75 -7.20 6.43 -2.03
CA GLY A 75 -8.66 6.33 -2.00
C GLY A 75 -9.14 5.30 -3.02
N ASP A 76 -10.45 5.12 -3.10
CA ASP A 76 -11.14 4.14 -3.96
C ASP A 76 -10.65 4.14 -5.42
N ASN A 77 -10.52 5.32 -6.04
CA ASN A 77 -10.13 5.47 -7.43
C ASN A 77 -8.71 4.96 -7.70
N LEU A 78 -7.80 5.16 -6.75
CA LEU A 78 -6.43 4.64 -6.88
C LEU A 78 -6.39 3.13 -6.61
N ALA A 79 -7.16 2.65 -5.63
CA ALA A 79 -7.31 1.22 -5.37
C ALA A 79 -7.91 0.49 -6.59
N GLU A 80 -8.86 1.10 -7.29
CA GLU A 80 -9.46 0.54 -8.50
C GLU A 80 -8.43 0.39 -9.64
N ILE A 81 -7.48 1.32 -9.79
CA ILE A 81 -6.36 1.17 -10.73
C ILE A 81 -5.54 -0.07 -10.37
N ALA A 82 -5.25 -0.28 -9.08
CA ALA A 82 -4.50 -1.44 -8.61
C ALA A 82 -5.22 -2.76 -8.91
N VAL A 83 -6.54 -2.80 -8.70
CA VAL A 83 -7.39 -3.95 -9.05
C VAL A 83 -7.34 -4.21 -10.55
N LYS A 84 -7.59 -3.20 -11.39
CA LYS A 84 -7.61 -3.32 -12.86
C LYS A 84 -6.27 -3.80 -13.41
N ARG A 85 -5.17 -3.35 -12.81
CA ARG A 85 -3.80 -3.75 -13.19
C ARG A 85 -3.30 -4.99 -12.45
N LYS A 86 -4.17 -5.65 -11.67
CA LYS A 86 -3.90 -6.92 -10.97
C LYS A 86 -2.62 -6.85 -10.10
N LEU A 87 -2.46 -5.74 -9.38
CA LEU A 87 -1.37 -5.62 -8.41
C LEU A 87 -1.55 -6.62 -7.26
N GLY A 88 -0.44 -7.01 -6.63
CA GLY A 88 -0.45 -7.90 -5.48
C GLY A 88 -1.13 -7.24 -4.28
N GLY A 89 -0.82 -5.98 -4.01
CA GLY A 89 -1.41 -5.20 -2.92
C GLY A 89 -0.75 -3.83 -2.74
N ILE A 90 -1.19 -3.12 -1.70
CA ILE A 90 -0.69 -1.78 -1.36
C ILE A 90 -0.45 -1.70 0.15
N ILE A 91 0.71 -1.22 0.55
CA ILE A 91 1.04 -0.88 1.94
C ILE A 91 1.29 0.63 2.00
N VAL A 92 0.65 1.32 2.94
CA VAL A 92 0.72 2.77 3.12
C VAL A 92 1.15 3.09 4.54
N TYR A 93 2.37 3.55 4.73
CA TYR A 93 2.81 4.17 5.97
C TYR A 93 2.25 5.61 6.03
N GLY A 94 0.94 5.69 6.30
CA GLY A 94 0.11 6.89 6.33
C GLY A 94 -1.38 6.53 6.32
N CYS A 95 -2.25 7.51 6.05
CA CYS A 95 -3.69 7.30 5.98
C CYS A 95 -4.23 6.98 4.58
N ILE A 96 -5.40 6.32 4.55
CA ILE A 96 -6.24 6.15 3.35
C ILE A 96 -7.62 6.79 3.58
N ARG A 97 -8.47 6.79 2.55
CA ARG A 97 -9.89 7.15 2.66
C ARG A 97 -10.75 6.19 1.82
N ASP A 98 -12.06 6.38 1.83
CA ASP A 98 -13.02 5.56 1.08
C ASP A 98 -12.91 4.07 1.47
N SER A 99 -12.70 3.82 2.78
CA SER A 99 -12.39 2.48 3.29
C SER A 99 -13.55 1.49 3.14
N ALA A 100 -14.80 1.98 3.14
CA ALA A 100 -15.96 1.13 2.95
C ALA A 100 -15.99 0.54 1.53
N GLU A 101 -15.69 1.37 0.53
CA GLU A 101 -15.59 1.02 -0.88
C GLU A 101 -14.37 0.11 -1.10
N ILE A 102 -13.20 0.48 -0.57
CA ILE A 102 -11.98 -0.32 -0.66
C ILE A 102 -12.19 -1.73 -0.09
N ASN A 103 -12.93 -1.87 1.02
CA ASN A 103 -13.21 -3.17 1.63
C ASN A 103 -14.07 -4.11 0.77
N GLN A 104 -14.69 -3.62 -0.30
CA GLN A 104 -15.42 -4.41 -1.29
C GLN A 104 -14.58 -4.72 -2.54
N MET A 105 -13.34 -4.23 -2.61
CA MET A 105 -12.45 -4.42 -3.76
C MET A 105 -11.55 -5.64 -3.57
N ASN A 106 -11.36 -6.42 -4.64
CA ASN A 106 -10.50 -7.60 -4.68
C ASN A 106 -8.99 -7.25 -4.71
N ILE A 107 -8.52 -6.55 -3.69
CA ILE A 107 -7.13 -6.12 -3.47
C ILE A 107 -6.81 -6.19 -1.98
N GLY A 108 -5.54 -6.32 -1.65
CA GLY A 108 -5.06 -6.21 -0.27
C GLY A 108 -4.50 -4.82 -0.01
N VAL A 109 -4.99 -4.15 1.03
CA VAL A 109 -4.49 -2.84 1.45
C VAL A 109 -4.11 -2.88 2.93
N ARG A 110 -2.98 -2.27 3.26
CA ARG A 110 -2.52 -2.03 4.63
C ARG A 110 -2.23 -0.56 4.81
N ALA A 111 -2.75 0.04 5.87
CA ALA A 111 -2.50 1.45 6.18
C ALA A 111 -2.57 1.70 7.68
N ILE A 112 -2.03 2.82 8.16
CA ILE A 112 -2.03 3.13 9.59
C ILE A 112 -3.47 3.42 10.07
N ALA A 113 -4.19 4.28 9.34
CA ALA A 113 -5.55 4.69 9.70
C ALA A 113 -6.31 5.23 8.47
N THR A 114 -7.53 5.73 8.71
CA THR A 114 -8.30 6.47 7.71
C THR A 114 -8.30 7.97 8.01
N HIS A 115 -8.35 8.81 6.98
CA HIS A 115 -8.61 10.24 7.13
C HIS A 115 -9.28 10.82 5.87
N PRO A 116 -10.42 11.52 5.96
CA PRO A 116 -11.20 11.93 4.78
C PRO A 116 -10.51 12.96 3.86
N LEU A 117 -9.58 13.76 4.37
CA LEU A 117 -8.94 14.83 3.60
C LEU A 117 -8.02 14.24 2.52
N LYS A 118 -8.14 14.72 1.28
CA LYS A 118 -7.24 14.34 0.17
C LYS A 118 -5.84 14.95 0.35
N SER A 119 -4.81 14.22 -0.09
CA SER A 119 -3.46 14.74 -0.25
C SER A 119 -3.37 15.89 -1.26
N ILE A 120 -2.26 16.62 -1.23
CA ILE A 120 -1.90 17.59 -2.27
C ILE A 120 -1.45 16.86 -3.54
N LYS A 121 -1.24 17.64 -4.62
CA LYS A 121 -0.88 17.12 -5.95
C LYS A 121 0.19 17.98 -6.62
N GLN A 122 1.36 18.06 -5.99
CA GLN A 122 2.52 18.81 -6.46
C GLN A 122 3.54 17.92 -7.19
N GLY A 123 3.51 16.60 -6.99
CA GLY A 123 4.44 15.68 -7.66
C GLY A 123 5.78 15.47 -6.93
N ASN A 124 5.86 15.88 -5.67
CA ASN A 124 7.08 15.76 -4.87
C ASN A 124 7.25 14.36 -4.31
N GLY A 125 8.49 13.87 -4.27
CA GLY A 125 8.85 12.60 -3.63
C GLY A 125 9.90 11.83 -4.43
N TYR A 126 10.07 10.56 -4.07
CA TYR A 126 11.07 9.67 -4.65
C TYR A 126 10.43 8.32 -5.00
N GLU A 127 10.84 7.73 -6.12
CA GLU A 127 10.42 6.40 -6.57
C GLU A 127 11.61 5.43 -6.43
N ASN A 128 11.34 4.18 -6.07
CA ASN A 128 12.31 3.07 -6.05
C ASN A 128 13.54 3.30 -5.17
N ILE A 129 13.32 3.87 -3.98
CA ILE A 129 14.34 4.00 -2.93
C ILE A 129 14.06 3.03 -1.78
N ALA A 130 15.06 2.78 -0.93
CA ALA A 130 14.84 2.07 0.32
C ALA A 130 13.90 2.90 1.23
N VAL A 131 12.89 2.24 1.79
CA VAL A 131 11.90 2.79 2.73
C VAL A 131 11.68 1.83 3.88
#